data_AF-A0A848K364-F1
#
_entry.id   AF-A0A848K364-F1
#
_cell.length_a   1.000
_cell.length_b   1.000
_cell.length_c   1.000
_cell.angle_alpha   90.00
_cell.angle_beta   90.00
_cell.angle_gamma   90.00
#
_symmetry.space_group_name_H-M   'P 1'
#
loop_
_entity.id
_entity.type
_entity.pdbx_description
1 polymer ?
#
loop_
_entity_poly.entity_id
_entity_poly.type
_entity_poly.pdbx_seq_one_letter_code
_entity_poly.pdbx_strand_id
1 'polypeptide(L)'
;MKWVLFFALVIGAAVAILFAVFPEWDMAISSLFWNASRRNFGVAGLGWAANIRTLANWLPWVFAGPAFAAIILKFIFPRGKMFMPARAAVLLAVTMALGPGLLVNGILKEHWGRPRPVHVDTFGGKDTFRPWYATDGTCPTNCSFVSGEGSLGFWLVAPASLVSGPAGAVAMVAAVSFGALAGGLRIAFGGHFFTDVVFSGVLVILLIVGMRLWLYDRARSPTDASVEDAIGNAGLALKAGIHRLAGRA
;
A
#
# COMPACT_ATOMS: atom_id res chain seq x y z
N MET A 1 -10.52 6.39 13.98
CA MET A 1 -10.04 5.12 13.36
C MET A 1 -10.77 3.85 13.78
N LYS A 2 -11.52 3.81 14.89
CA LYS A 2 -12.19 2.57 15.38
C LYS A 2 -13.08 1.89 14.32
N TRP A 3 -13.92 2.65 13.62
CA TRP A 3 -14.76 2.12 12.54
C TRP A 3 -13.94 1.59 11.36
N VAL A 4 -12.89 2.33 10.94
CA VAL A 4 -11.98 1.88 9.87
C VAL A 4 -11.31 0.56 10.24
N LEU A 5 -10.85 0.42 11.49
CA LEU A 5 -10.28 -0.82 12.01
C LEU A 5 -11.31 -1.96 11.96
N PHE A 6 -12.51 -1.72 12.49
CA PHE A 6 -13.58 -2.71 12.50
C PHE A 6 -13.91 -3.20 11.09
N PHE A 7 -14.16 -2.29 10.14
CA PHE A 7 -14.48 -2.68 8.77
C PHE A 7 -13.30 -3.38 8.08
N ALA A 8 -12.06 -2.93 8.28
CA ALA A 8 -10.89 -3.61 7.71
C ALA A 8 -10.76 -5.05 8.23
N LEU A 9 -10.99 -5.29 9.52
CA LEU A 9 -10.95 -6.62 10.11
C LEU A 9 -12.12 -7.49 9.64
N VAL A 10 -13.34 -6.95 9.62
CA VAL A 10 -14.54 -7.68 9.18
C VAL A 10 -14.45 -8.04 7.70
N ILE A 11 -14.09 -7.09 6.83
CA ILE A 11 -13.90 -7.33 5.40
C ILE A 11 -12.76 -8.31 5.17
N GLY A 12 -11.62 -8.13 5.86
CA GLY A 12 -10.48 -9.03 5.76
C GLY A 12 -10.84 -10.47 6.16
N ALA A 13 -11.52 -10.65 7.30
CA ALA A 13 -11.95 -11.96 7.76
C ALA A 13 -13.00 -12.58 6.83
N ALA A 14 -14.00 -11.80 6.40
CA ALA A 14 -15.03 -12.28 5.49
C ALA A 14 -14.42 -12.74 4.15
N VAL A 15 -13.55 -11.93 3.54
CA VAL A 15 -12.89 -12.30 2.27
C VAL A 15 -11.93 -13.46 2.47
N ALA A 16 -11.16 -13.51 3.56
CA ALA A 16 -10.29 -14.64 3.86
C ALA A 16 -11.06 -15.95 3.94
N ILE A 17 -12.16 -15.98 4.68
CA ILE A 17 -12.97 -17.19 4.89
C ILE A 17 -13.68 -17.56 3.58
N LEU A 18 -14.43 -16.62 2.98
CA LEU A 18 -15.25 -16.92 1.82
C LEU A 18 -14.41 -17.36 0.61
N PHE A 19 -13.28 -16.70 0.33
CA PHE A 19 -12.41 -17.06 -0.80
C PHE A 19 -11.43 -18.20 -0.47
N ALA A 20 -11.32 -18.61 0.80
CA ALA A 20 -10.68 -19.88 1.12
C ALA A 20 -11.61 -21.07 0.86
N VAL A 21 -12.91 -20.91 1.13
CA VAL A 21 -13.92 -21.95 0.88
C VAL A 21 -14.29 -22.02 -0.61
N PHE A 22 -14.38 -20.88 -1.29
CA PHE A 22 -14.77 -20.74 -2.70
C PHE A 22 -13.68 -20.02 -3.51
N PRO A 23 -12.49 -20.63 -3.70
CA PRO A 23 -11.36 -19.98 -4.37
C PRO A 23 -11.62 -19.66 -5.85
N GLU A 24 -12.55 -20.36 -6.49
CA GLU A 24 -12.99 -20.13 -7.86
C GLU A 24 -13.63 -18.75 -8.09
N TRP A 25 -14.06 -18.06 -7.03
CA TRP A 25 -14.61 -16.71 -7.14
C TRP A 25 -13.58 -15.69 -7.65
N ASP A 26 -12.30 -15.87 -7.31
CA ASP A 26 -11.24 -15.03 -7.88
C ASP A 26 -11.15 -15.19 -9.41
N MET A 27 -11.24 -16.43 -9.89
CA MET A 27 -11.26 -16.73 -11.32
C MET A 27 -12.54 -16.19 -11.98
N ALA A 28 -13.70 -16.36 -11.35
CA ALA A 28 -14.98 -15.86 -11.84
C ALA A 28 -14.96 -14.35 -12.02
N ILE A 29 -14.46 -13.59 -11.02
CA ILE A 29 -14.35 -12.13 -11.11
C ILE A 29 -13.37 -11.72 -12.22
N SER A 30 -12.19 -12.34 -12.30
CA SER A 30 -11.22 -12.03 -13.36
C SER A 30 -11.77 -12.35 -14.76
N SER A 31 -12.60 -13.38 -14.90
CA SER A 31 -13.18 -13.79 -16.18
C SER A 31 -14.09 -12.72 -16.79
N LEU A 32 -14.71 -11.85 -15.97
CA LEU A 32 -15.55 -10.75 -16.44
C LEU A 32 -14.79 -9.74 -17.33
N PHE A 33 -13.46 -9.69 -17.19
CA PHE A 33 -12.61 -8.77 -17.95
C PHE A 33 -11.80 -9.46 -19.06
N TRP A 34 -11.88 -10.79 -19.14
CA TRP A 34 -11.20 -11.59 -20.14
C TRP A 34 -12.02 -11.69 -21.43
N ASN A 35 -11.40 -11.42 -22.57
CA ASN A 35 -12.00 -11.62 -23.88
C ASN A 35 -11.42 -12.88 -24.53
N ALA A 36 -12.20 -13.96 -24.56
CA ALA A 36 -11.77 -15.24 -25.12
C ALA A 36 -11.46 -15.16 -26.63
N SER A 37 -12.23 -14.38 -27.41
CA SER A 37 -12.04 -14.23 -28.86
C SER A 37 -10.73 -13.51 -29.20
N ARG A 38 -10.37 -12.47 -28.44
CA ARG A 38 -9.14 -11.69 -28.64
C ARG A 38 -7.96 -12.22 -27.83
N ARG A 39 -8.19 -13.24 -26.98
CA ARG A 39 -7.22 -13.81 -26.03
C ARG A 39 -6.48 -12.73 -25.22
N ASN A 40 -7.21 -11.74 -24.72
CA ASN A 40 -6.63 -10.67 -23.91
C ASN A 40 -7.58 -10.13 -22.83
N PHE A 41 -7.00 -9.46 -21.84
CA PHE A 41 -7.77 -8.61 -20.92
C PHE A 41 -8.07 -7.29 -21.62
N GLY A 42 -9.35 -7.08 -21.96
CA GLY A 42 -9.75 -6.04 -22.92
C GLY A 42 -9.34 -4.63 -22.49
N VAL A 43 -9.38 -4.33 -21.19
CA VAL A 43 -9.05 -3.00 -20.66
C VAL A 43 -7.54 -2.73 -20.69
N ALA A 44 -6.70 -3.75 -20.59
CA ALA A 44 -5.24 -3.60 -20.64
C ALA A 44 -4.75 -3.07 -22.00
N GLY A 45 -5.47 -3.38 -23.08
CA GLY A 45 -5.14 -2.92 -24.44
C GLY A 45 -5.55 -1.48 -24.74
N LEU A 46 -6.23 -0.79 -23.82
CA LEU A 46 -6.71 0.58 -24.02
C LEU A 46 -5.67 1.60 -23.55
N GLY A 47 -5.11 2.38 -24.47
CA GLY A 47 -4.06 3.38 -24.15
C GLY A 47 -4.47 4.39 -23.08
N TRP A 48 -5.75 4.82 -23.06
CA TRP A 48 -6.26 5.72 -22.02
C TRP A 48 -6.25 5.07 -20.63
N ALA A 49 -6.49 3.77 -20.53
CA ALA A 49 -6.53 3.06 -19.25
C ALA A 49 -5.12 2.93 -18.66
N ALA A 50 -4.12 2.71 -19.52
CA ALA A 50 -2.72 2.74 -19.12
C ALA A 50 -2.30 4.13 -18.60
N ASN A 51 -2.76 5.21 -19.24
CA ASN A 51 -2.50 6.58 -18.80
C ASN A 51 -3.14 6.87 -17.44
N ILE A 52 -4.42 6.48 -17.24
CA ILE A 52 -5.11 6.61 -15.95
C ILE A 52 -4.36 5.85 -14.86
N ARG A 53 -3.90 4.63 -15.14
CA ARG A 53 -3.10 3.86 -14.18
C ARG A 53 -1.84 4.60 -13.77
N THR A 54 -1.08 5.10 -14.74
CA THR A 54 0.15 5.85 -14.49
C THR A 54 -0.14 7.09 -13.64
N LEU A 55 -1.15 7.87 -14.00
CA LEU A 55 -1.54 9.07 -13.25
C LEU A 55 -2.00 8.73 -11.82
N ALA A 56 -2.78 7.66 -11.66
CA ALA A 56 -3.23 7.19 -10.36
C ALA A 56 -2.06 6.81 -9.44
N ASN A 57 -1.01 6.18 -9.99
CA ASN A 57 0.18 5.83 -9.23
C ASN A 57 0.98 7.06 -8.75
N TRP A 58 0.91 8.20 -9.44
CA TRP A 58 1.59 9.42 -9.03
C TRP A 58 0.92 10.11 -7.84
N LEU A 59 -0.40 9.99 -7.70
CA LEU A 59 -1.14 10.72 -6.67
C LEU A 59 -0.65 10.41 -5.23
N PRO A 60 -0.43 9.15 -4.82
CA PRO A 60 0.16 8.84 -3.51
C PRO A 60 1.53 9.49 -3.28
N TRP A 61 2.37 9.58 -4.31
CA TRP A 61 3.68 10.23 -4.23
C TRP A 61 3.61 11.74 -4.02
N VAL A 62 2.52 12.40 -4.45
CA VAL A 62 2.30 13.83 -4.17
C VAL A 62 2.20 14.08 -2.66
N PHE A 63 1.65 13.13 -1.89
CA PHE A 63 1.56 13.24 -0.43
C PHE A 63 2.80 12.66 0.28
N ALA A 64 3.34 11.54 -0.22
CA ALA A 64 4.49 10.89 0.40
C ALA A 64 5.80 11.66 0.18
N GLY A 65 5.99 12.27 -1.00
CA GLY A 65 7.20 12.99 -1.39
C GLY A 65 7.59 14.10 -0.40
N PRO A 66 6.68 15.04 -0.07
CA PRO A 66 6.92 16.05 0.95
C PRO A 66 7.24 15.44 2.33
N ALA A 67 6.57 14.36 2.73
CA ALA A 67 6.83 13.70 4.01
C ALA A 67 8.25 13.10 4.08
N PHE A 68 8.69 12.42 3.02
CA PHE A 68 10.07 11.94 2.91
C PHE A 68 11.07 13.09 2.91
N ALA A 69 10.80 14.15 2.14
CA ALA A 69 11.66 15.34 2.09
C ALA A 69 11.78 16.01 3.48
N ALA A 70 10.69 16.08 4.25
CA ALA A 70 10.70 16.63 5.61
C ALA A 70 11.63 15.85 6.54
N ILE A 71 11.56 14.52 6.50
CA ILE A 71 12.43 13.65 7.32
C ILE A 71 13.87 13.78 6.85
N ILE A 72 14.15 13.66 5.55
CA ILE A 72 15.51 13.74 4.99
C ILE A 72 16.16 15.09 5.32
N LEU A 73 15.45 16.20 5.12
CA LEU A 73 15.95 17.54 5.44
C LEU A 73 16.21 17.70 6.94
N LYS A 74 15.41 17.09 7.82
CA LYS A 74 15.68 17.08 9.25
C LYS A 74 16.95 16.30 9.60
N PHE A 75 17.25 15.18 8.90
CA PHE A 75 18.53 14.48 9.05
C PHE A 75 19.73 15.32 8.57
N ILE A 76 19.58 16.06 7.47
CA ILE A 76 20.63 16.93 6.92
C ILE A 76 20.82 18.18 7.80
N PHE A 77 19.75 18.75 8.33
CA PHE A 77 19.76 19.96 9.17
C PHE A 77 19.08 19.70 10.53
N PRO A 78 19.71 18.95 11.46
CA PRO A 78 19.07 18.50 12.71
C PRO A 78 18.52 19.61 13.61
N ARG A 79 19.14 20.79 13.58
CA ARG A 79 18.74 21.97 14.38
C ARG A 79 17.67 22.83 13.69
N GLY A 80 17.41 22.60 12.40
CA GLY A 80 16.38 23.31 11.65
C GLY A 80 14.98 22.84 12.03
N LYS A 81 13.96 23.68 11.81
CA LYS A 81 12.56 23.29 11.99
C LYS A 81 12.04 22.50 10.79
N MET A 82 11.19 21.51 11.02
CA MET A 82 10.47 20.81 9.94
C MET A 82 9.44 21.75 9.29
N PHE A 83 9.30 21.68 7.97
CA PHE A 83 8.32 22.49 7.22
C PHE A 83 6.88 21.94 7.28
N MET A 84 6.70 20.77 7.89
CA MET A 84 5.39 20.16 8.14
C MET A 84 5.40 19.48 9.52
N PRO A 85 4.22 19.23 10.13
CA PRO A 85 4.15 18.58 11.44
C PRO A 85 4.88 17.23 11.45
N ALA A 86 5.78 17.05 12.42
CA ALA A 86 6.64 15.87 12.48
C ALA A 86 5.85 14.56 12.56
N ARG A 87 4.73 14.54 13.30
CA ARG A 87 3.85 13.36 13.36
C ARG A 87 3.23 13.05 12.01
N ALA A 88 2.86 14.06 11.22
CA ALA A 88 2.32 13.86 9.89
C ALA A 88 3.39 13.32 8.93
N ALA A 89 4.60 13.90 8.96
CA ALA A 89 5.72 13.43 8.16
C ALA A 89 6.04 11.95 8.47
N VAL A 90 6.13 11.60 9.76
CA VAL A 90 6.39 10.23 10.20
C VAL A 90 5.25 9.30 9.80
N LEU A 91 3.98 9.67 10.04
CA LEU A 91 2.84 8.84 9.63
C LEU A 91 2.93 8.51 8.14
N LEU A 92 3.07 9.52 7.29
CA LEU A 92 3.05 9.36 5.85
C LEU A 92 4.27 8.58 5.35
N ALA A 93 5.48 9.04 5.67
CA ALA A 93 6.70 8.42 5.15
C ALA A 93 6.90 6.98 5.66
N VAL A 94 6.70 6.74 6.96
CA VAL A 94 6.91 5.40 7.54
C VAL A 94 5.86 4.43 7.04
N THR A 95 4.58 4.81 6.97
CA THR A 95 3.55 3.89 6.47
C THR A 95 3.69 3.61 4.96
N MET A 96 4.18 4.59 4.18
CA MET A 96 4.47 4.40 2.76
C MET A 96 5.64 3.42 2.57
N ALA A 97 6.71 3.61 3.35
CA ALA A 97 7.88 2.75 3.30
C ALA A 97 7.58 1.33 3.80
N LEU A 98 6.84 1.18 4.90
CA LEU A 98 6.55 -0.12 5.50
C LEU A 98 5.40 -0.86 4.81
N GLY A 99 4.35 -0.17 4.38
CA GLY A 99 3.17 -0.79 3.77
C GLY A 99 3.41 -1.15 2.30
N PRO A 100 3.22 -0.22 1.35
CA PRO A 100 3.52 -0.47 -0.06
C PRO A 100 4.97 -0.87 -0.33
N GLY A 101 5.95 -0.18 0.26
CA GLY A 101 7.37 -0.42 -0.02
C GLY A 101 7.85 -1.80 0.43
N LEU A 102 7.89 -2.04 1.74
CA LEU A 102 8.47 -3.24 2.33
C LEU A 102 7.48 -4.40 2.37
N LEU A 103 6.36 -4.27 3.08
CA LEU A 103 5.43 -5.37 3.30
C LEU A 103 4.89 -5.93 1.98
N VAL A 104 4.38 -5.05 1.10
CA VAL A 104 3.77 -5.50 -0.15
C VAL A 104 4.82 -5.83 -1.21
N ASN A 105 5.65 -4.85 -1.61
CA ASN A 105 6.56 -5.06 -2.73
C ASN A 105 7.87 -5.75 -2.33
N GLY A 106 8.40 -5.54 -1.13
CA GLY A 106 9.65 -6.14 -0.68
C GLY A 106 9.52 -7.55 -0.11
N ILE A 107 8.36 -7.92 0.45
CA ILE A 107 8.16 -9.21 1.14
C ILE A 107 7.11 -10.05 0.41
N LEU A 108 5.84 -9.62 0.41
CA LEU A 108 4.74 -10.49 -0.05
C LEU A 108 4.88 -10.83 -1.54
N LYS A 109 5.08 -9.83 -2.40
CA LYS A 109 5.16 -10.06 -3.84
C LYS A 109 6.36 -10.90 -4.27
N GLU A 110 7.43 -10.91 -3.49
CA GLU A 110 8.66 -11.66 -3.79
C GLU A 110 8.61 -13.11 -3.31
N HIS A 111 7.71 -13.43 -2.37
CA HIS A 111 7.73 -14.71 -1.68
C HIS A 111 6.42 -15.49 -1.70
N TRP A 112 5.32 -14.93 -2.24
CA TRP A 112 4.02 -15.61 -2.21
C TRP A 112 3.81 -16.65 -3.31
N GLY A 113 4.53 -16.59 -4.43
CA GLY A 113 4.45 -17.59 -5.49
C GLY A 113 3.16 -17.62 -6.33
N ARG A 114 2.11 -16.88 -5.96
CA ARG A 114 0.81 -16.87 -6.68
C ARG A 114 0.93 -16.25 -8.09
N PRO A 115 0.64 -17.01 -9.17
CA PRO A 115 0.61 -16.48 -10.54
C PRO A 115 -0.46 -15.39 -10.71
N ARG A 116 -0.24 -14.46 -11.64
CA ARG A 116 -1.23 -13.42 -12.00
C ARG A 116 -2.29 -13.99 -12.94
N PRO A 117 -3.51 -13.42 -13.00
CA PRO A 117 -4.53 -13.88 -13.95
C PRO A 117 -4.02 -14.01 -15.39
N VAL A 118 -3.28 -13.03 -15.92
CA VAL A 118 -2.68 -13.08 -17.27
C VAL A 118 -1.72 -14.25 -17.52
N HIS A 119 -1.24 -14.91 -16.48
CA HIS A 119 -0.32 -16.05 -16.57
C HIS A 119 -1.02 -17.40 -16.35
N VAL A 120 -2.28 -17.39 -15.91
CA VAL A 120 -3.05 -18.61 -15.68
C VAL A 120 -3.56 -19.21 -16.99
N ASP A 121 -3.52 -20.52 -17.11
CA ASP A 121 -3.95 -21.31 -18.29
C ASP A 121 -5.34 -20.92 -18.83
N THR A 122 -6.30 -20.73 -17.93
CA THR A 122 -7.70 -20.40 -18.21
C THR A 122 -7.81 -19.04 -18.92
N PHE A 123 -6.85 -18.14 -18.71
CA PHE A 123 -6.74 -16.84 -19.37
C PHE A 123 -5.60 -16.81 -20.40
N GLY A 124 -5.29 -17.96 -21.00
CA GLY A 124 -4.34 -18.07 -22.10
C GLY A 124 -2.87 -18.06 -21.68
N GLY A 125 -2.57 -18.14 -20.38
CA GLY A 125 -1.23 -18.33 -19.85
C GLY A 125 -0.82 -19.81 -19.77
N LYS A 126 0.12 -20.14 -18.88
CA LYS A 126 0.69 -21.49 -18.72
C LYS A 126 0.71 -22.00 -17.28
N ASP A 127 0.46 -21.12 -16.30
CA ASP A 127 0.51 -21.47 -14.90
C ASP A 127 -0.86 -21.97 -14.42
N THR A 128 -0.85 -22.86 -13.42
CA THR A 128 -2.07 -23.30 -12.77
C THR A 128 -2.53 -22.24 -11.76
N PHE A 129 -3.84 -22.00 -11.70
CA PHE A 129 -4.43 -21.12 -10.69
C PHE A 129 -4.04 -21.58 -9.27
N ARG A 130 -3.75 -20.61 -8.40
CA ARG A 130 -3.52 -20.83 -6.97
C ARG A 130 -4.43 -19.92 -6.14
N PRO A 131 -5.09 -20.46 -5.10
CA PRO A 131 -5.88 -19.66 -4.18
C PRO A 131 -4.99 -18.72 -3.35
N TRP A 132 -5.59 -17.71 -2.74
CA TRP A 132 -4.85 -16.64 -2.05
C TRP A 132 -3.95 -17.14 -0.91
N TYR A 133 -4.30 -18.25 -0.25
CA TYR A 133 -3.55 -18.79 0.88
C TYR A 133 -2.42 -19.77 0.46
N ALA A 134 -2.37 -20.16 -0.81
CA ALA A 134 -1.38 -21.12 -1.30
C ALA A 134 -0.09 -20.39 -1.72
N THR A 135 1.04 -20.82 -1.14
CA THR A 135 2.37 -20.25 -1.40
C THR A 135 3.27 -21.14 -2.27
N ASP A 136 2.73 -22.25 -2.80
CA ASP A 136 3.43 -23.26 -3.61
C ASP A 136 3.25 -23.03 -5.13
N GLY A 137 2.99 -21.77 -5.51
CA GLY A 137 2.82 -21.40 -6.91
C GLY A 137 4.15 -21.28 -7.68
N THR A 138 4.05 -21.18 -9.01
CA THR A 138 5.19 -21.20 -9.94
C THR A 138 5.77 -19.81 -10.22
N CYS A 139 5.20 -18.75 -9.65
CA CYS A 139 5.70 -17.40 -9.88
C CYS A 139 6.99 -17.13 -9.06
N PRO A 140 8.11 -16.72 -9.69
CA PRO A 140 9.38 -16.58 -8.99
C PRO A 140 9.58 -15.24 -8.27
N THR A 141 8.97 -14.15 -8.74
CA THR A 141 9.15 -12.79 -8.23
C THR A 141 8.02 -11.88 -8.72
N ASN A 142 7.77 -10.76 -8.04
CA ASN A 142 6.75 -9.78 -8.41
C ASN A 142 5.36 -10.40 -8.65
N CYS A 143 4.99 -11.35 -7.81
CA CYS A 143 3.81 -12.19 -7.96
C CYS A 143 2.51 -11.43 -7.72
N SER A 144 1.38 -12.13 -7.91
CA SER A 144 0.05 -11.54 -7.86
C SER A 144 -0.33 -11.10 -6.43
N PHE A 145 -0.04 -11.92 -5.43
CA PHE A 145 -0.43 -11.61 -4.06
C PHE A 145 0.68 -10.82 -3.34
N VAL A 146 0.41 -9.68 -2.71
CA VAL A 146 -0.80 -8.83 -2.82
C VAL A 146 -0.61 -7.74 -3.88
N SER A 147 -1.67 -7.00 -4.19
CA SER A 147 -1.61 -5.93 -5.19
C SER A 147 -0.70 -4.77 -4.77
N GLY A 148 0.40 -4.56 -5.49
CA GLY A 148 1.32 -3.43 -5.26
C GLY A 148 0.65 -2.08 -5.52
N GLU A 149 -0.02 -1.93 -6.66
CA GLU A 149 -0.73 -0.68 -7.02
C GLU A 149 -2.00 -0.50 -6.19
N GLY A 150 -2.69 -1.59 -5.82
CA GLY A 150 -3.78 -1.54 -4.85
C GLY A 150 -3.30 -1.00 -3.50
N SER A 151 -2.17 -1.52 -2.98
CA SER A 151 -1.58 -1.06 -1.72
C SER A 151 -1.23 0.43 -1.76
N LEU A 152 -0.70 0.91 -2.89
CA LEU A 152 -0.34 2.30 -3.12
C LEU A 152 -1.59 3.20 -3.12
N GLY A 153 -2.68 2.76 -3.75
CA GLY A 153 -3.95 3.48 -3.75
C GLY A 153 -4.60 3.53 -2.37
N PHE A 154 -4.67 2.40 -1.66
CA PHE A 154 -5.23 2.36 -0.29
C PHE A 154 -4.37 3.10 0.73
N TRP A 155 -3.09 3.32 0.46
CA TRP A 155 -2.23 4.12 1.33
C TRP A 155 -2.70 5.58 1.49
N LEU A 156 -3.51 6.11 0.56
CA LEU A 156 -4.14 7.44 0.69
C LEU A 156 -5.06 7.58 1.92
N VAL A 157 -5.41 6.46 2.58
CA VAL A 157 -6.05 6.48 3.90
C VAL A 157 -5.18 7.19 4.95
N ALA A 158 -3.85 7.15 4.82
CA ALA A 158 -2.93 7.84 5.73
C ALA A 158 -3.11 9.37 5.72
N PRO A 159 -2.95 10.09 4.59
CA PRO A 159 -3.21 11.52 4.56
C PRO A 159 -4.68 11.86 4.83
N ALA A 160 -5.64 11.05 4.35
CA ALA A 160 -7.07 11.26 4.63
C ALA A 160 -7.38 11.22 6.14
N SER A 161 -6.67 10.37 6.89
CA SER A 161 -6.86 10.24 8.35
C SER A 161 -6.39 11.46 9.16
N LEU A 162 -5.64 12.38 8.55
CA LEU A 162 -5.18 13.63 9.16
C LEU A 162 -6.20 14.77 9.01
N VAL A 163 -7.21 14.61 8.14
CA VAL A 163 -8.27 15.60 7.93
C VAL A 163 -9.30 15.51 9.06
N SER A 164 -9.62 16.65 9.68
CA SER A 164 -10.56 16.74 10.79
C SER A 164 -11.98 17.10 10.34
N GLY A 165 -12.95 16.90 11.24
CA GLY A 165 -14.35 17.26 11.01
C GLY A 165 -15.05 16.46 9.89
N PRO A 166 -16.17 16.97 9.34
CA PRO A 166 -16.93 16.31 8.28
C PRO A 166 -16.12 16.02 7.02
N ALA A 167 -15.17 16.92 6.69
CA ALA A 167 -14.27 16.73 5.56
C ALA A 167 -13.39 15.48 5.70
N GLY A 168 -13.08 15.05 6.93
CA GLY A 168 -12.32 13.82 7.18
C GLY A 168 -13.06 12.55 6.77
N ALA A 169 -14.38 12.52 6.93
CA ALA A 169 -15.20 11.39 6.47
C ALA A 169 -15.21 11.32 4.94
N VAL A 170 -15.37 12.46 4.27
CA VAL A 170 -15.31 12.56 2.80
C VAL A 170 -13.94 12.12 2.29
N ALA A 171 -12.85 12.61 2.90
CA ALA A 171 -11.48 12.23 2.54
C ALA A 171 -11.25 10.73 2.70
N MET A 172 -11.78 10.11 3.77
CA MET A 172 -11.66 8.68 4.02
C MET A 172 -12.39 7.85 2.95
N VAL A 173 -13.64 8.22 2.64
CA VAL A 173 -14.42 7.57 1.57
C VAL A 173 -13.73 7.72 0.23
N ALA A 174 -13.23 8.92 -0.09
CA ALA A 174 -12.50 9.18 -1.33
C ALA A 174 -11.22 8.33 -1.42
N ALA A 175 -10.43 8.23 -0.35
CA ALA A 175 -9.21 7.43 -0.32
C ALA A 175 -9.47 5.93 -0.51
N VAL A 176 -10.47 5.38 0.20
CA VAL A 176 -10.84 3.96 0.07
C VAL A 176 -11.40 3.68 -1.33
N SER A 177 -12.25 4.58 -1.85
CA SER A 177 -12.80 4.47 -3.21
C SER A 177 -11.71 4.53 -4.27
N PHE A 178 -10.74 5.43 -4.10
CA PHE A 178 -9.59 5.51 -4.99
C PHE A 178 -8.77 4.22 -4.99
N GLY A 179 -8.44 3.67 -3.82
CA GLY A 179 -7.73 2.39 -3.70
C GLY A 179 -8.50 1.23 -4.35
N ALA A 180 -9.82 1.16 -4.13
CA ALA A 180 -10.68 0.16 -4.72
C ALA A 180 -10.75 0.28 -6.26
N LEU A 181 -10.86 1.50 -6.80
CA LEU A 181 -10.87 1.75 -8.24
C LEU A 181 -9.51 1.45 -8.88
N ALA A 182 -8.42 1.88 -8.26
CA ALA A 182 -7.07 1.59 -8.73
C ALA A 182 -6.80 0.08 -8.73
N GLY A 183 -7.18 -0.63 -7.66
CA GLY A 183 -7.10 -2.09 -7.58
C GLY A 183 -8.02 -2.79 -8.57
N GLY A 184 -9.26 -2.31 -8.74
CA GLY A 184 -10.21 -2.81 -9.74
C GLY A 184 -9.67 -2.70 -11.16
N LEU A 185 -8.98 -1.62 -11.49
CA LEU A 185 -8.28 -1.47 -12.78
C LEU A 185 -7.21 -2.56 -12.96
N ARG A 186 -6.57 -3.02 -11.88
CA ARG A 186 -5.61 -4.14 -11.95
C ARG A 186 -6.27 -5.48 -12.20
N ILE A 187 -7.45 -5.71 -11.62
CA ILE A 187 -8.26 -6.89 -11.93
C ILE A 187 -8.66 -6.86 -13.39
N ALA A 188 -9.12 -5.69 -13.88
CA ALA A 188 -9.50 -5.49 -15.27
C ALA A 188 -8.35 -5.67 -16.26
N PHE A 189 -7.10 -5.46 -15.82
CA PHE A 189 -5.91 -5.70 -16.61
C PHE A 189 -5.40 -7.15 -16.51
N GLY A 190 -6.05 -7.99 -15.70
CA GLY A 190 -5.60 -9.33 -15.37
C GLY A 190 -4.27 -9.36 -14.59
N GLY A 191 -3.90 -8.25 -13.97
CA GLY A 191 -2.67 -8.13 -13.20
C GLY A 191 -2.79 -8.67 -11.77
N HIS A 192 -4.01 -8.73 -11.23
CA HIS A 192 -4.29 -9.14 -9.86
C HIS A 192 -5.68 -9.79 -9.74
N PHE A 193 -5.83 -10.72 -8.82
CA PHE A 193 -7.13 -11.27 -8.41
C PHE A 193 -7.84 -10.33 -7.41
N PHE A 194 -9.12 -10.57 -7.15
CA PHE A 194 -9.91 -9.75 -6.24
C PHE A 194 -9.35 -9.78 -4.81
N THR A 195 -9.02 -10.97 -4.31
CA THR A 195 -8.43 -11.09 -2.96
C THR A 195 -7.10 -10.36 -2.86
N ASP A 196 -6.26 -10.36 -3.91
CA ASP A 196 -4.96 -9.67 -3.90
C ASP A 196 -5.14 -8.17 -3.63
N VAL A 197 -6.21 -7.58 -4.18
CA VAL A 197 -6.57 -6.18 -3.99
C VAL A 197 -7.13 -5.95 -2.59
N VAL A 198 -8.09 -6.77 -2.15
CA VAL A 198 -8.70 -6.60 -0.81
C VAL A 198 -7.64 -6.73 0.29
N PHE A 199 -6.80 -7.78 0.25
CA PHE A 199 -5.75 -7.96 1.24
C PHE A 199 -4.69 -6.87 1.18
N SER A 200 -4.37 -6.34 -0.01
CA SER A 200 -3.48 -5.16 -0.09
C SER A 200 -4.06 -3.96 0.68
N GLY A 201 -5.36 -3.71 0.56
CA GLY A 201 -6.04 -2.64 1.28
C GLY A 201 -6.10 -2.91 2.79
N VAL A 202 -6.52 -4.10 3.19
CA VAL A 202 -6.61 -4.49 4.61
C VAL A 202 -5.26 -4.34 5.30
N LEU A 203 -4.18 -4.91 4.74
CA LEU A 203 -2.85 -4.89 5.35
C LEU A 203 -2.32 -3.45 5.50
N VAL A 204 -2.43 -2.63 4.44
CA VAL A 204 -1.98 -1.24 4.48
C VAL A 204 -2.82 -0.39 5.45
N ILE A 205 -4.14 -0.55 5.43
CA ILE A 205 -5.03 0.18 6.34
C ILE A 205 -4.78 -0.20 7.80
N LEU A 206 -4.56 -1.47 8.11
CA LEU A 206 -4.22 -1.90 9.47
C LEU A 206 -2.90 -1.31 9.95
N LEU A 207 -1.88 -1.28 9.09
CA LEU A 207 -0.61 -0.63 9.38
C LEU A 207 -0.79 0.87 9.67
N ILE A 208 -1.58 1.57 8.84
CA ILE A 208 -1.88 3.00 9.01
C ILE A 208 -2.66 3.24 10.30
N VAL A 209 -3.67 2.43 10.60
CA VAL A 209 -4.43 2.50 11.85
C VAL A 209 -3.50 2.33 13.04
N GLY A 210 -2.64 1.30 13.04
CA GLY A 210 -1.67 1.06 14.11
C GLY A 210 -0.74 2.25 14.32
N MET A 211 -0.18 2.79 13.23
CA MET A 211 0.70 3.96 13.30
C MET A 211 -0.02 5.22 13.81
N ARG A 212 -1.26 5.43 13.38
CA ARG A 212 -2.07 6.57 13.82
C ARG A 212 -2.50 6.44 15.28
N LEU A 213 -2.81 5.23 15.75
CA LEU A 213 -3.06 4.96 17.17
C LEU A 213 -1.82 5.31 18.01
N TRP A 214 -0.62 4.97 17.53
CA TRP A 214 0.62 5.27 18.23
C TRP A 214 0.97 6.77 18.26
N LEU A 215 0.75 7.48 17.15
CA LEU A 215 1.10 8.90 16.98
C LEU A 215 0.06 9.89 17.52
N TYR A 216 -1.23 9.55 17.47
CA TYR A 216 -2.31 10.50 17.72
C TYR A 216 -3.33 10.02 18.75
N ASP A 217 -3.80 8.77 18.69
CA ASP A 217 -5.03 8.38 19.39
C ASP A 217 -4.83 7.71 20.78
N ARG A 218 -3.58 7.55 21.26
CA ARG A 218 -3.31 6.97 22.59
C ARG A 218 -3.13 8.04 23.69
N ALA A 219 -3.37 7.66 24.94
CA ALA A 219 -3.31 8.59 26.09
C ALA A 219 -1.95 9.31 26.27
N ARG A 220 -0.85 8.67 25.82
CA ARG A 220 0.51 9.23 25.83
C ARG A 220 1.08 9.38 24.42
N SER A 221 0.24 9.83 23.48
CA SER A 221 0.69 10.13 22.12
C SER A 221 1.82 11.16 22.15
N PRO A 222 2.87 10.98 21.33
CA PRO A 222 3.93 11.96 21.26
C PRO A 222 3.40 13.30 20.73
N THR A 223 4.05 14.39 21.10
CA THR A 223 3.80 15.72 20.52
C THR A 223 4.65 15.91 19.27
N ASP A 224 4.25 16.82 18.37
CA ASP A 224 5.08 17.15 17.19
C ASP A 224 6.49 17.56 17.59
N ALA A 225 6.65 18.37 18.63
CA ALA A 225 7.97 18.76 19.16
C ALA A 225 8.79 17.54 19.59
N SER A 226 8.20 16.60 20.34
CA SER A 226 8.93 15.41 20.79
C SER A 226 9.36 14.48 19.65
N VAL A 227 8.53 14.35 18.61
CA VAL A 227 8.88 13.55 17.41
C VAL A 227 9.96 14.27 16.60
N GLU A 228 9.83 15.58 16.44
CA GLU A 228 10.82 16.40 15.73
C GLU A 228 12.19 16.35 16.42
N ASP A 229 12.23 16.49 17.74
CA ASP A 229 13.44 16.39 18.55
C ASP A 229 14.06 15.00 18.43
N ALA A 230 13.25 13.94 18.44
CA ALA A 230 13.73 12.57 18.25
C ALA A 230 14.40 12.38 16.88
N ILE A 231 13.80 12.89 15.79
CA ILE A 231 14.41 12.83 14.44
C ILE A 231 15.70 13.65 14.40
N GLY A 232 15.69 14.85 14.99
CA GLY A 232 16.89 15.71 15.07
C GLY A 232 18.04 15.03 15.83
N ASN A 233 17.76 14.45 16.99
CA ASN A 233 18.75 13.73 17.79
C ASN A 233 19.30 12.50 17.05
N ALA A 234 18.46 11.75 16.34
CA ALA A 234 18.90 10.67 15.47
C ALA A 234 19.82 11.17 14.34
N GLY A 235 19.51 12.32 13.74
CA GLY A 235 20.37 12.97 12.75
C GLY A 235 21.73 13.40 13.30
N LEU A 236 21.77 13.95 14.52
CA LEU A 236 23.04 14.29 15.20
C LEU A 236 23.88 13.04 15.49
N ALA A 237 23.25 11.98 15.99
CA ALA A 237 23.92 10.71 16.27
C ALA A 237 24.51 10.08 14.99
N LEU A 238 23.75 10.10 13.89
CA LEU A 238 24.21 9.62 12.58
C LEU A 238 25.45 10.39 12.10
N LYS A 239 25.40 11.73 12.16
CA LYS A 239 26.55 12.58 11.79
C LYS A 239 27.78 12.30 12.64
N ALA A 240 27.61 12.18 13.96
CA ALA A 240 28.70 11.85 14.87
C ALA A 240 29.31 10.48 14.55
N GLY A 241 28.48 9.48 14.20
CA GLY A 241 28.93 8.16 13.76
C GLY A 241 29.75 8.22 12.46
N ILE A 242 29.27 8.95 11.46
CA ILE A 242 29.98 9.14 10.18
C ILE A 242 31.34 9.81 10.40
N HIS A 243 31.41 10.88 11.20
CA HIS A 243 32.68 11.55 11.51
C HIS A 243 33.68 10.64 12.23
N ARG A 244 33.21 9.78 13.15
CA ARG A 244 34.07 8.80 13.83
C ARG A 244 34.65 7.74 12.89
N LEU A 245 33.88 7.33 11.88
CA LEU A 245 34.35 6.36 10.88
C LEU A 245 35.34 7.02 9.90
N ALA A 246 35.02 8.23 9.44
CA ALA A 246 35.89 8.98 8.53
C ALA A 246 37.22 9.41 9.17
N GLY A 247 37.24 9.69 10.47
CA GLY A 247 38.48 10.01 11.20
C GLY A 247 39.32 8.79 11.64
N ARG A 248 38.86 7.57 11.33
CA ARG A 248 39.60 6.31 11.56
C ARG A 248 40.18 5.71 10.27
N ALA A 249 39.91 6.32 9.12
CA ALA A 249 40.49 6.01 7.81
C ALA A 249 41.61 7.01 7.50
#